data_AF-A0A9D6RH84-F1
#
_entry.id   AF-A0A9D6RH84-F1
#
_cell.length_a   1.000
_cell.length_b   1.000
_cell.length_c   1.000
_cell.angle_alpha   90.00
_cell.angle_beta   90.00
_cell.angle_gamma   90.00
#
_symmetry.space_group_name_H-M   'P 1'
#
loop_
_entity.id
_entity.type
_entity.pdbx_description
1 polymer ?
#
loop_
_entity_poly.entity_id
_entity_poly.type
_entity_poly.pdbx_seq_one_letter_code
_entity_poly.pdbx_strand_id
1 'polypeptide(L)'
;MLAVVAAFAVWAHLRGPSVVQPVQFNHKYHVEEMELECVDCHTRVTTQAQSGRPGIDTCADCHDTTEDVSPEAAKVAGYVERGEEIPWQRLYGLPDHVFYSHRRHVVAAELDCKECHGPMGTLEAPPPRAPTQITMEFCIGCHTKKGASTSCNACHK
;
A
#
# COMPACT_ATOMS: atom_id res chain seq x y z
N MET A 1 -38.66 -4.60 -11.30
CA MET A 1 -37.88 -5.00 -10.11
C MET A 1 -36.66 -5.87 -10.45
N LEU A 2 -36.75 -6.83 -11.39
CA LEU A 2 -35.60 -7.64 -11.84
C LEU A 2 -34.43 -6.85 -12.45
N ALA A 3 -34.71 -5.79 -13.22
CA ALA A 3 -33.67 -4.96 -13.87
C ALA A 3 -32.79 -4.17 -12.87
N VAL A 4 -33.34 -3.79 -11.71
CA VAL A 4 -32.61 -3.03 -10.67
C VAL A 4 -31.65 -3.96 -9.92
N VAL A 5 -32.06 -5.19 -9.61
CA VAL A 5 -31.22 -6.19 -8.94
C VAL A 5 -30.05 -6.62 -9.84
N ALA A 6 -30.28 -6.79 -11.14
CA ALA A 6 -29.23 -7.09 -12.12
C ALA A 6 -28.20 -5.95 -12.23
N ALA A 7 -28.65 -4.69 -12.23
CA ALA A 7 -27.76 -3.53 -12.24
C ALA A 7 -26.90 -3.42 -10.97
N PHE A 8 -27.46 -3.70 -9.78
CA PHE A 8 -26.69 -3.74 -8.53
C PHE A 8 -25.69 -4.89 -8.47
N ALA A 9 -26.05 -6.07 -8.94
CA ALA A 9 -25.15 -7.23 -8.97
C ALA A 9 -23.98 -7.01 -9.94
N VAL A 10 -24.24 -6.44 -11.12
CA VAL A 10 -23.19 -6.06 -12.08
C VAL A 10 -22.32 -4.94 -11.51
N TRP A 11 -22.89 -3.94 -10.84
CA TRP A 11 -22.12 -2.83 -10.24
C TRP A 11 -21.26 -3.26 -9.05
N ALA A 12 -21.70 -4.27 -8.29
CA ALA A 12 -20.92 -4.88 -7.22
C ALA A 12 -19.79 -5.77 -7.76
N HIS A 13 -20.01 -6.48 -8.86
CA HIS A 13 -19.02 -7.36 -9.48
C HIS A 13 -17.89 -6.60 -10.21
N LEU A 14 -18.17 -5.37 -10.67
CA LEU A 14 -17.19 -4.51 -11.33
C LEU A 14 -16.15 -3.90 -10.38
N ARG A 15 -16.37 -3.97 -9.07
CA ARG A 15 -15.35 -3.61 -8.07
C ARG A 15 -14.78 -4.91 -7.53
N GLY A 16 -13.54 -5.23 -7.94
CA GLY A 16 -12.80 -6.40 -7.48
C GLY A 16 -12.82 -6.61 -5.95
N PRO A 17 -12.36 -7.77 -5.47
CA PRO A 17 -12.58 -8.21 -4.10
C PRO A 17 -12.10 -7.16 -3.09
N SER A 18 -13.00 -6.79 -2.18
CA SER A 18 -12.67 -5.99 -1.00
C SER A 18 -11.84 -6.84 -0.06
N VAL A 19 -10.71 -6.33 0.41
CA VAL A 19 -9.91 -7.02 1.44
C VAL A 19 -10.19 -6.40 2.80
N VAL A 20 -10.23 -7.25 3.83
CA VAL A 20 -10.25 -6.82 5.23
C VAL A 20 -8.87 -7.13 5.79
N GLN A 21 -8.23 -6.12 6.38
CA GLN A 21 -6.90 -6.31 6.98
C GLN A 21 -7.00 -6.95 8.37
N PRO A 22 -6.00 -7.76 8.79
CA PRO A 22 -5.96 -8.35 10.12
C PRO A 22 -5.96 -7.32 11.26
N VAL A 23 -5.36 -6.16 11.00
CA VAL A 23 -5.29 -5.01 11.90
C VAL A 23 -5.79 -3.78 11.15
N GLN A 24 -6.60 -2.95 11.80
CA GLN A 24 -7.06 -1.68 11.24
C GLN A 24 -6.00 -0.58 11.47
N PHE A 25 -4.89 -0.70 10.75
CA PHE A 25 -3.76 0.22 10.88
C PHE A 25 -4.14 1.66 10.52
N ASN A 26 -3.83 2.58 11.43
CA ASN A 26 -4.13 4.00 11.32
C ASN A 26 -2.89 4.76 10.83
N HIS A 27 -2.75 4.96 9.51
CA HIS A 27 -1.64 5.73 8.95
C HIS A 27 -1.66 7.17 9.44
N LYS A 28 -2.85 7.77 9.59
CA LYS A 28 -3.01 9.16 10.04
C LYS A 28 -2.38 9.41 11.40
N TYR A 29 -2.62 8.53 12.37
CA TYR A 29 -2.01 8.65 13.70
C TYR A 29 -0.48 8.60 13.63
N HIS A 30 0.07 7.66 12.86
CA HIS A 30 1.52 7.51 12.75
C HIS A 30 2.17 8.70 12.02
N VAL A 31 1.50 9.27 11.01
CA VAL A 31 2.05 10.40 10.24
C VAL A 31 1.82 11.75 10.94
N GLU A 32 0.62 12.01 11.46
CA GLU A 32 0.24 13.32 12.00
C GLU A 32 0.55 13.45 13.50
N GLU A 33 0.31 12.42 14.31
CA GLU A 33 0.47 12.51 15.77
C GLU A 33 1.86 12.05 16.23
N MET A 34 2.43 11.04 15.57
CA MET A 34 3.78 10.53 15.87
C MET A 34 4.88 11.16 14.99
N GLU A 35 4.49 12.04 14.06
CA GLU A 35 5.40 12.75 13.15
C GLU A 35 6.34 11.81 12.35
N LEU A 36 5.88 10.60 12.03
CA LEU A 36 6.66 9.63 11.23
C LEU A 36 6.51 9.90 9.73
N GLU A 37 7.62 9.72 9.03
CA GLU A 37 7.67 9.80 7.57
C GLU A 37 7.37 8.45 6.92
N CYS A 38 6.91 8.48 5.67
CA CYS A 38 6.59 7.25 4.91
C CYS A 38 7.76 6.24 4.90
N VAL A 39 8.99 6.77 4.86
CA VAL A 39 10.23 5.99 4.70
C VAL A 39 10.71 5.33 6.00
N ASP A 40 10.21 5.77 7.15
CA ASP A 40 10.60 5.22 8.46
C ASP A 40 10.12 3.77 8.58
N CYS A 41 8.91 3.50 8.08
CA CYS A 41 8.37 2.15 8.00
C CYS A 41 8.68 1.47 6.66
N HIS A 42 8.56 2.20 5.54
CA HIS A 42 8.79 1.66 4.19
C HIS A 42 10.25 1.81 3.73
N THR A 43 11.17 1.29 4.54
CA THR A 43 12.62 1.54 4.46
C THR A 43 13.29 1.16 3.14
N ARG A 44 12.72 0.22 2.37
CA ARG A 44 13.32 -0.26 1.12
C ARG A 44 12.88 0.54 -0.10
N VAL A 45 11.96 1.51 0.04
CA VAL A 45 11.42 2.29 -1.08
C VAL A 45 12.50 3.05 -1.85
N THR A 46 13.53 3.51 -1.14
CA THR A 46 14.62 4.31 -1.73
C THR A 46 15.77 3.46 -2.27
N THR A 47 15.88 2.19 -1.85
CA THR A 47 17.04 1.34 -2.13
C THR A 47 16.72 0.18 -3.06
N GLN A 48 15.49 -0.34 -3.05
CA GLN A 48 15.14 -1.58 -3.73
C GLN A 48 14.07 -1.40 -4.81
N ALA A 49 13.89 -2.45 -5.62
CA ALA A 49 12.81 -2.49 -6.60
C ALA A 49 11.44 -2.65 -5.91
N GLN A 50 11.38 -3.46 -4.87
CA GLN A 50 10.21 -3.64 -4.03
C GLN A 50 10.42 -2.91 -2.71
N SER A 51 9.55 -1.96 -2.37
CA SER A 51 9.53 -1.31 -1.06
C SER A 51 9.24 -2.34 0.06
N GLY A 52 8.43 -3.35 -0.26
CA GLY A 52 7.97 -4.32 0.74
C GLY A 52 7.02 -3.68 1.75
N ARG A 53 6.53 -4.51 2.66
CA ARG A 53 5.82 -4.05 3.86
C ARG A 53 6.84 -3.96 4.99
N PRO A 54 6.63 -3.08 5.98
CA PRO A 54 7.40 -3.12 7.22
C PRO A 54 7.30 -4.52 7.82
N GLY A 55 8.42 -5.02 8.34
CA GLY A 55 8.45 -6.28 9.07
C GLY A 55 7.96 -6.07 10.50
N ILE A 56 7.73 -7.16 11.23
CA ILE A 56 7.26 -7.07 12.62
C ILE A 56 8.23 -6.30 13.52
N ASP A 57 9.53 -6.38 13.24
CA ASP A 57 10.58 -5.67 13.99
C ASP A 57 10.37 -4.14 13.98
N THR A 58 9.91 -3.57 12.86
CA THR A 58 9.59 -2.13 12.78
C THR A 58 8.46 -1.75 13.73
N CYS A 59 7.49 -2.65 13.95
CA CYS A 59 6.43 -2.43 14.93
C CYS A 59 6.95 -2.58 16.36
N ALA A 60 7.89 -3.51 16.58
CA ALA A 60 8.48 -3.79 17.88
C ALA A 60 9.29 -2.62 18.44
N ASP A 61 9.79 -1.71 17.60
CA ASP A 61 10.50 -0.50 18.03
C ASP A 61 9.64 0.43 18.92
N CYS A 62 8.30 0.30 18.90
CA CYS A 62 7.38 1.11 19.70
C CYS A 62 6.28 0.30 20.41
N HIS A 63 5.88 -0.87 19.88
CA HIS A 63 4.81 -1.71 20.42
C HIS A 63 5.35 -2.89 21.25
N ASP A 64 6.40 -2.68 22.05
CA ASP A 64 7.03 -3.69 22.92
C ASP A 64 6.43 -3.77 24.32
N THR A 65 5.54 -2.84 24.69
CA THR A 65 4.83 -2.83 25.97
C THR A 65 3.32 -2.97 25.77
N THR A 66 2.65 -3.64 26.71
CA THR A 66 1.19 -3.86 26.69
C THR A 66 0.39 -2.68 27.25
N GLU A 67 1.01 -1.50 27.45
CA GLU A 67 0.29 -0.27 27.79
C GLU A 67 -0.33 0.32 26.52
N ASP A 68 -1.17 -0.50 25.87
CA ASP A 68 -1.71 -0.20 24.55
C ASP A 68 -2.84 0.83 24.62
N VAL A 69 -2.67 1.86 23.79
CA VAL A 69 -3.63 2.97 23.61
C VAL A 69 -4.91 2.58 22.86
N SER A 70 -4.96 1.39 22.23
CA SER A 70 -6.16 0.93 21.50
C SER A 70 -6.25 -0.59 21.32
N PRO A 71 -7.46 -1.14 21.05
CA PRO A 71 -7.63 -2.56 20.72
C PRO A 71 -6.84 -3.04 19.49
N GLU A 72 -6.56 -2.14 18.54
CA GLU A 72 -5.77 -2.49 17.34
C GLU A 72 -4.28 -2.53 17.64
N ALA A 73 -3.78 -1.63 18.50
CA ALA A 73 -2.40 -1.65 19.00
C ALA A 73 -2.13 -2.94 19.78
N ALA A 74 -3.07 -3.37 20.63
CA ALA A 74 -2.98 -4.64 21.36
C ALA A 74 -2.86 -5.87 20.44
N LYS A 75 -3.48 -5.85 19.25
CA LYS A 75 -3.27 -6.92 18.26
C LYS A 75 -1.83 -6.93 17.75
N VAL A 76 -1.27 -5.74 17.44
CA VAL A 76 0.11 -5.58 16.98
C VAL A 76 1.09 -6.05 18.04
N ALA A 77 0.94 -5.61 19.29
CA ALA A 77 1.75 -6.05 20.42
C ALA A 77 1.74 -7.58 20.56
N GLY A 78 0.58 -8.23 20.38
CA GLY A 78 0.49 -9.68 20.36
C GLY A 78 1.29 -10.34 19.22
N TYR A 79 1.34 -9.75 18.02
CA TYR A 79 2.19 -10.25 16.93
C TYR A 79 3.68 -10.05 17.25
N VAL A 80 4.04 -8.90 17.83
CA VAL A 80 5.41 -8.59 18.28
C VAL A 80 5.87 -9.60 19.33
N GLU A 81 5.06 -9.87 20.36
CA GLU A 81 5.36 -10.83 21.43
C GLU A 81 5.65 -12.24 20.88
N ARG A 82 4.89 -12.66 19.86
CA ARG A 82 5.09 -13.98 19.22
C ARG A 82 6.20 -13.98 18.16
N GLY A 83 6.77 -12.83 17.81
CA GLY A 83 7.72 -12.70 16.69
C GLY A 83 7.10 -13.10 15.35
N GLU A 84 5.80 -12.91 15.19
CA GLU A 84 5.05 -13.32 14.00
C GLU A 84 4.75 -12.13 13.09
N GLU A 85 4.96 -12.31 11.79
CA GLU A 85 4.56 -11.32 10.78
C GLU A 85 3.04 -11.18 10.73
N ILE A 86 2.55 -9.93 10.68
CA ILE A 86 1.14 -9.66 10.46
C ILE A 86 0.78 -10.13 9.04
N PRO A 87 -0.25 -10.99 8.87
CA PRO A 87 -0.60 -11.57 7.57
C PRO A 87 -1.39 -10.58 6.68
N TRP A 88 -0.76 -9.45 6.36
CA TRP A 88 -1.35 -8.36 5.57
C TRP A 88 -1.83 -8.83 4.20
N GLN A 89 -3.06 -8.44 3.86
CA GLN A 89 -3.61 -8.61 2.52
C GLN A 89 -3.04 -7.54 1.60
N ARG A 90 -2.42 -7.95 0.50
CA ARG A 90 -1.75 -7.04 -0.43
C ARG A 90 -2.80 -6.30 -1.29
N LEU A 91 -2.77 -4.96 -1.28
CA LEU A 91 -3.64 -4.12 -2.12
C LEU A 91 -3.09 -3.92 -3.54
N TYR A 92 -1.77 -3.71 -3.65
CA TYR A 92 -1.09 -3.46 -4.92
C TYR A 92 -0.31 -4.69 -5.37
N GLY A 93 -0.57 -5.16 -6.57
CA GLY A 93 0.19 -6.24 -7.21
C GLY A 93 0.30 -6.00 -8.71
N LEU A 94 1.51 -6.14 -9.24
CA LEU A 94 1.75 -6.16 -10.68
C LEU A 94 1.94 -7.61 -11.14
N PRO A 95 1.57 -7.95 -12.38
CA PRO A 95 1.85 -9.26 -12.95
C PRO A 95 3.34 -9.60 -12.94
N ASP A 96 3.70 -10.87 -12.82
CA ASP A 96 5.10 -11.31 -12.70
C ASP A 96 5.98 -10.95 -13.91
N HIS A 97 5.38 -10.82 -15.10
CA HIS A 97 6.05 -10.38 -16.32
C HIS A 97 6.25 -8.86 -16.40
N VAL A 98 5.92 -8.12 -15.32
CA VAL A 98 6.13 -6.67 -15.21
C VAL A 98 7.20 -6.39 -14.17
N PHE A 99 8.29 -5.78 -14.61
CA PHE A 99 9.33 -5.24 -13.76
C PHE A 99 9.01 -3.80 -13.34
N TYR A 100 8.95 -3.57 -12.04
CA TYR A 100 8.80 -2.25 -11.43
C TYR A 100 9.91 -2.01 -10.40
N SER A 101 10.33 -0.76 -10.23
CA SER A 101 11.33 -0.39 -9.22
C SER A 101 10.93 0.88 -8.46
N HIS A 102 10.65 0.76 -7.16
CA HIS A 102 10.38 1.90 -6.28
C HIS A 102 11.54 2.91 -6.31
N ARG A 103 12.80 2.46 -6.16
CA ARG A 103 13.96 3.36 -6.23
C ARG A 103 14.00 4.22 -7.50
N ARG A 104 13.64 3.68 -8.68
CA ARG A 104 13.62 4.49 -9.91
C ARG A 104 12.54 5.57 -9.88
N HIS A 105 11.38 5.26 -9.33
CA HIS A 105 10.26 6.19 -9.31
C HIS A 105 10.37 7.22 -8.18
N VAL A 106 10.79 6.80 -7.00
CA VAL A 106 10.86 7.67 -5.81
C VAL A 106 12.16 8.45 -5.77
N VAL A 107 13.32 7.85 -6.05
CA VAL A 107 14.62 8.52 -5.92
C VAL A 107 15.06 9.18 -7.22
N ALA A 108 15.01 8.44 -8.35
CA ALA A 108 15.53 8.97 -9.61
C ALA A 108 14.55 9.91 -10.33
N ALA A 109 13.24 9.69 -10.17
CA ALA A 109 12.20 10.51 -10.77
C ALA A 109 11.47 11.41 -9.75
N GLU A 110 11.87 11.36 -8.47
CA GLU A 110 11.38 12.22 -7.39
C GLU A 110 9.83 12.29 -7.31
N LEU A 111 9.17 11.16 -7.58
CA LEU A 111 7.71 11.08 -7.54
C LEU A 111 7.20 10.99 -6.10
N ASP A 112 6.17 11.78 -5.80
CA ASP A 112 5.45 11.72 -4.53
C ASP A 112 4.67 10.40 -4.41
N CYS A 113 4.72 9.79 -3.23
CA CYS A 113 4.03 8.53 -2.91
C CYS A 113 2.54 8.58 -3.28
N LYS A 114 1.88 9.73 -3.06
CA LYS A 114 0.44 9.90 -3.29
C LYS A 114 0.05 9.88 -4.77
N GLU A 115 0.99 10.10 -5.69
CA GLU A 115 0.71 9.99 -7.13
C GLU A 115 0.30 8.56 -7.51
N CYS A 116 0.83 7.55 -6.80
CA CYS A 116 0.53 6.13 -7.05
C CYS A 116 -0.32 5.50 -5.95
N HIS A 117 -0.17 5.92 -4.70
CA HIS A 117 -0.84 5.29 -3.55
C HIS A 117 -2.07 6.05 -3.05
N GLY A 118 -2.33 7.26 -3.56
CA GLY A 118 -3.37 8.14 -3.01
C GLY A 118 -2.98 8.68 -1.62
N PRO A 119 -3.93 9.28 -0.88
CA PRO A 119 -3.67 9.94 0.39
C PRO A 119 -3.58 8.94 1.56
N MET A 120 -2.68 7.94 1.47
CA MET A 120 -2.56 6.89 2.50
C MET A 120 -2.27 7.47 3.89
N GLY A 121 -1.45 8.52 3.97
CA GLY A 121 -1.08 9.18 5.22
C GLY A 121 -2.24 9.82 5.97
N THR A 122 -3.42 10.00 5.36
CA THR A 122 -4.59 10.59 6.03
C THR A 122 -5.64 9.54 6.41
N LEU A 123 -5.34 8.25 6.24
CA LEU A 123 -6.31 7.18 6.47
C LEU A 123 -6.25 6.66 7.90
N GLU A 124 -7.39 6.69 8.58
CA GLU A 124 -7.56 6.13 9.92
C GLU A 124 -7.71 4.61 9.94
N ALA A 125 -7.97 4.01 8.78
CA ALA A 125 -8.02 2.57 8.59
C ALA A 125 -7.55 2.18 7.17
N PRO A 126 -7.05 0.95 6.96
CA PRO A 126 -6.62 0.52 5.64
C PRO A 126 -7.78 0.52 4.64
N PRO A 127 -7.57 1.03 3.42
CA PRO A 127 -8.65 1.07 2.46
C PRO A 127 -8.98 -0.36 1.99
N PRO A 128 -10.26 -0.67 1.73
CA PRO A 128 -10.67 -2.01 1.31
C PRO A 128 -10.12 -2.41 -0.07
N ARG A 129 -9.60 -1.45 -0.84
CA ARG A 129 -9.04 -1.60 -2.19
C ARG A 129 -7.93 -0.57 -2.40
N ALA A 130 -7.06 -0.81 -3.37
CA ALA A 130 -6.07 0.16 -3.80
C ALA A 130 -6.75 1.49 -4.20
N PRO A 131 -6.36 2.64 -3.59
CA PRO A 131 -6.92 3.95 -3.93
C PRO A 131 -6.71 4.33 -5.41
N THR A 132 -5.59 3.90 -5.99
CA THR A 132 -5.26 4.11 -7.40
C THR A 132 -5.09 2.77 -8.09
N GLN A 133 -5.71 2.60 -9.25
CA GLN A 133 -5.54 1.41 -10.08
C GLN A 133 -4.30 1.56 -10.97
N ILE A 134 -3.28 0.75 -10.71
CA ILE A 134 -2.03 0.77 -11.48
C ILE A 134 -2.17 -0.19 -12.67
N THR A 135 -2.72 0.34 -13.77
CA THR A 135 -2.85 -0.38 -15.04
C THR A 135 -1.71 -0.03 -15.99
N MET A 136 -1.56 -0.79 -17.08
CA MET A 136 -0.63 -0.41 -18.15
C MET A 136 -0.93 0.99 -18.70
N GLU A 137 -2.20 1.34 -18.84
CA GLU A 137 -2.64 2.67 -19.27
C GLU A 137 -2.19 3.77 -18.30
N PHE A 138 -2.32 3.53 -16.99
CA PHE A 138 -1.81 4.44 -15.97
C PHE A 138 -0.30 4.67 -16.12
N CYS A 139 0.48 3.58 -16.23
CA CYS A 139 1.93 3.67 -16.38
C CYS A 139 2.34 4.41 -17.66
N ILE A 140 1.76 4.05 -18.82
CA ILE A 140 2.08 4.67 -20.11
C ILE A 140 1.66 6.13 -20.13
N GLY A 141 0.50 6.47 -19.56
CA GLY A 141 0.03 7.84 -19.45
C GLY A 141 0.97 8.72 -18.62
N CYS A 142 1.39 8.21 -17.45
CA CYS A 142 2.37 8.91 -16.60
C CYS A 142 3.74 9.04 -17.30
N HIS A 143 4.25 7.96 -17.90
CA HIS A 143 5.52 7.97 -18.62
C HIS A 143 5.51 8.95 -19.79
N THR A 144 4.43 8.99 -20.57
CA THR A 144 4.26 9.94 -21.69
C THR A 144 4.29 11.38 -21.18
N LYS A 145 3.55 11.66 -20.11
CA LYS A 145 3.50 13.01 -19.50
C LYS A 145 4.85 13.47 -18.95
N LYS A 146 5.65 12.55 -18.41
CA LYS A 146 6.96 12.82 -17.79
C LYS A 146 8.14 12.65 -18.76
N GLY A 147 7.89 12.27 -20.02
CA GLY A 147 8.96 12.01 -21.00
C GLY A 147 9.81 10.77 -20.70
N ALA A 148 9.28 9.81 -19.94
CA ALA A 148 9.94 8.55 -19.64
C ALA A 148 9.69 7.49 -20.72
N SER A 149 10.51 6.44 -20.73
CA SER A 149 10.40 5.36 -21.74
C SER A 149 9.05 4.65 -21.67
N THR A 150 8.36 4.57 -22.80
CA THR A 150 7.14 3.78 -23.00
C THR A 150 7.40 2.47 -23.75
N SER A 151 8.68 2.13 -23.96
CA SER A 151 9.06 0.91 -24.66
C SER A 151 8.66 -0.34 -23.88
N CYS A 152 8.17 -1.37 -24.57
CA CYS A 152 7.68 -2.60 -23.94
C CYS A 152 8.75 -3.26 -23.05
N ASN A 153 10.00 -3.33 -23.53
CA ASN A 153 11.11 -3.97 -22.82
C ASN A 153 11.63 -3.16 -21.61
N ALA A 154 11.16 -1.92 -21.42
CA ALA A 154 11.46 -1.16 -20.21
C ALA A 154 10.69 -1.68 -19.00
N CYS A 155 9.53 -2.30 -19.24
CA CYS A 155 8.60 -2.76 -18.20
C CYS A 155 8.41 -4.27 -18.22
N HIS A 156 8.53 -4.94 -19.37
CA HIS A 156 8.23 -6.36 -19.50
C HIS A 156 9.49 -7.24 -19.59
N LYS A 157 9.46 -8.38 -18.90
CA LYS A 157 10.50 -9.41 -18.90
C LYS A 157 9.89 -10.78 -19.12
#